data_AF-A0A9C6U3P5-F1
#
_entry.id   AF-A0A9C6U3P5-F1
#
_cell.length_a   1.000
_cell.length_b   1.000
_cell.length_c   1.000
_cell.angle_alpha   90.00
_cell.angle_beta   90.00
_cell.angle_gamma   90.00
#
_symmetry.space_group_name_H-M   'P 1'
#
loop_
_entity.id
_entity.type
_entity.pdbx_description
1 polymer ?
#
loop_
_entity_poly.entity_id
_entity_poly.type
_entity_poly.pdbx_seq_one_letter_code
_entity_poly.pdbx_strand_id
1 'polypeptide(L)'
;MEKVVHNVDSAPVLVSMTVPKSSSLYCFTARIDPEDMKDPSARSDFHWQTFKCRLLVFSAPVLVCPVRSVDGPLRDLTVVCRRSELDEQHEQLPQPPSEVRAKLAELNLTLIRVRPLSDSEYASCLEYTLQAKLAPLWSPLAMRLVQGKDFLTCGEPRDSVSLRINVSEWNEEKSP
;
A
#
# COMPACT_ATOMS: atom_id res chain seq x y z
N MET A 1 40.58 12.76 -18.14
CA MET A 1 40.42 11.30 -18.01
C MET A 1 38.93 11.03 -17.88
N GLU A 2 38.26 10.83 -19.02
CA GLU A 2 36.85 10.48 -19.06
C GLU A 2 36.70 9.02 -18.63
N LYS A 3 36.08 8.79 -17.47
CA LYS A 3 35.57 7.46 -17.14
C LYS A 3 34.24 7.32 -17.88
N VAL A 4 34.32 6.66 -19.04
CA VAL A 4 33.17 6.02 -19.68
C VAL A 4 32.60 5.05 -18.64
N VAL A 5 31.48 5.44 -18.03
CA VAL A 5 30.70 4.54 -17.18
C VAL A 5 30.04 3.57 -18.15
N HIS A 6 30.59 2.36 -18.23
CA HIS A 6 29.95 1.25 -18.91
C HIS A 6 28.53 1.11 -18.37
N ASN A 7 27.56 1.39 -19.23
CA ASN A 7 26.17 1.06 -19.00
C ASN A 7 26.11 -0.47 -18.98
N VAL A 8 26.09 -1.05 -17.78
CA VAL A 8 25.86 -2.47 -17.63
C VAL A 8 24.39 -2.67 -17.92
N ASP A 9 24.09 -3.25 -19.09
CA ASP A 9 22.81 -3.84 -19.44
C ASP A 9 22.51 -4.98 -18.45
N SER A 10 22.14 -4.61 -17.24
CA SER A 10 21.56 -5.53 -16.27
C SER A 10 20.16 -5.83 -16.77
N ALA A 11 19.95 -7.01 -17.35
CA ALA A 11 18.61 -7.48 -17.69
C ALA A 11 17.68 -7.28 -16.48
N PRO A 12 16.45 -6.77 -16.67
CA PRO A 12 15.55 -6.52 -15.57
C PRO A 12 15.32 -7.82 -14.79
N VAL A 13 15.68 -7.83 -13.51
CA VAL A 13 15.35 -8.96 -12.63
C VAL A 13 13.84 -8.92 -12.40
N LEU A 14 13.13 -9.83 -13.06
CA LEU A 14 11.69 -9.98 -12.89
C LEU A 14 11.44 -10.86 -11.67
N VAL A 15 10.92 -10.27 -10.60
CA VAL A 15 10.42 -11.02 -9.44
C VAL A 15 8.91 -11.20 -9.60
N SER A 16 8.47 -12.45 -9.71
CA SER A 16 7.05 -12.79 -9.68
C SER A 16 6.64 -13.12 -8.24
N MET A 17 5.60 -12.47 -7.74
CA MET A 17 5.00 -12.77 -6.44
C MET A 17 3.57 -13.21 -6.65
N THR A 18 3.17 -14.29 -5.97
CA THR A 18 1.76 -14.64 -5.86
C THR A 18 1.08 -13.70 -4.88
N VAL A 19 0.10 -12.95 -5.36
CA VAL A 19 -0.73 -12.06 -4.55
C VAL A 19 -2.16 -12.61 -4.47
N PRO A 20 -2.93 -12.32 -3.40
CA PRO A 20 -4.31 -12.80 -3.27
C PRO A 20 -5.18 -12.35 -4.45
N LYS A 21 -6.14 -13.19 -4.87
CA LYS A 21 -7.09 -12.81 -5.92
C LYS A 21 -7.98 -11.65 -5.42
N SER A 22 -8.29 -10.70 -6.29
CA SER A 22 -9.25 -9.60 -6.06
C SER A 22 -10.56 -10.11 -5.40
N SER A 23 -11.09 -11.22 -5.90
CA SER A 23 -12.31 -11.88 -5.42
C SER A 23 -12.21 -12.42 -3.98
N SER A 24 -11.01 -12.65 -3.46
CA SER A 24 -10.75 -13.11 -2.09
C SER A 24 -10.50 -11.97 -1.09
N LEU A 25 -10.63 -10.72 -1.54
CA LEU A 25 -10.36 -9.52 -0.76
C LEU A 25 -11.63 -8.68 -0.55
N TYR A 26 -11.65 -7.92 0.54
CA TYR A 26 -12.54 -6.78 0.75
C TYR A 26 -11.75 -5.49 0.66
N CYS A 27 -12.40 -4.47 0.09
CA CYS A 27 -11.94 -3.09 0.14
C CYS A 27 -12.86 -2.28 1.04
N PHE A 28 -12.29 -1.45 1.89
CA PHE A 28 -13.05 -0.49 2.66
C PHE A 28 -12.36 0.85 2.76
N THR A 29 -13.16 1.88 2.99
CA THR A 29 -12.68 3.22 3.31
C THR A 29 -12.68 3.37 4.82
N ALA A 30 -11.50 3.59 5.39
CA ALA A 30 -11.33 3.96 6.79
C ALA A 30 -11.05 5.47 6.87
N ARG A 31 -11.60 6.15 7.87
CA ARG A 31 -11.42 7.59 8.07
C ARG A 31 -10.79 7.86 9.43
N ILE A 32 -9.80 8.74 9.45
CA ILE A 32 -9.21 9.26 10.69
C ILE A 32 -10.27 10.08 11.42
N ASP A 33 -10.48 9.76 12.70
CA ASP A 33 -11.37 10.53 13.56
C ASP A 33 -10.99 12.02 13.52
N PRO A 34 -11.96 12.93 13.31
CA PRO A 34 -11.67 14.35 13.27
C PRO A 34 -11.01 14.93 14.51
N GLU A 35 -11.28 14.33 15.67
CA GLU A 35 -10.78 14.72 16.98
C GLU A 35 -9.48 13.99 17.36
N ASP A 36 -8.96 13.13 16.48
CA ASP A 36 -7.71 12.41 16.69
C ASP A 36 -6.53 13.39 16.81
N MET A 37 -5.91 13.38 17.98
CA MET A 37 -4.77 14.25 18.25
C MET A 37 -3.55 13.76 17.47
N LYS A 38 -3.10 14.59 16.52
CA LYS A 38 -1.91 14.30 15.72
C LYS A 38 -0.69 14.17 16.61
N ASP A 39 0.14 13.19 16.28
CA ASP A 39 1.50 13.14 16.80
C ASP A 39 2.24 14.46 16.46
N PRO A 40 3.03 15.05 17.38
CA PRO A 40 3.75 16.30 17.14
C PRO A 40 4.66 16.28 15.90
N SER A 41 5.12 15.09 15.47
CA SER A 41 5.92 14.92 14.25
C SER A 41 5.11 15.07 12.95
N ALA A 42 3.78 14.91 13.00
CA ALA A 42 2.88 15.03 11.85
C ALA A 42 2.50 16.49 11.57
N ARG A 43 3.31 17.16 10.75
CA ARG A 43 3.18 18.60 10.43
C ARG A 43 1.94 18.99 9.61
N SER A 44 1.17 18.04 9.09
CA SER A 44 -0.05 18.30 8.32
C SER A 44 -0.97 17.07 8.29
N ASP A 45 -2.21 17.21 7.82
CA ASP A 45 -3.15 16.10 7.61
C ASP A 45 -2.55 15.03 6.69
N PHE A 46 -1.80 15.44 5.66
CA PHE A 46 -1.05 14.52 4.79
C PHE A 46 -0.03 13.68 5.56
N HIS A 47 0.76 14.31 6.43
CA HIS A 47 1.74 13.60 7.26
C HIS A 47 1.03 12.65 8.23
N TRP A 48 -0.11 13.08 8.79
CA TRP A 48 -0.88 12.25 9.71
C TRP A 48 -1.50 11.03 9.04
N GLN A 49 -2.09 11.22 7.86
CA GLN A 49 -2.61 10.14 7.03
C GLN A 49 -1.52 9.15 6.64
N THR A 50 -0.35 9.66 6.22
CA THR A 50 0.82 8.82 5.92
C THR A 50 1.27 8.03 7.14
N PHE A 51 1.31 8.66 8.31
CA PHE A 51 1.67 8.01 9.56
C PHE A 51 0.69 6.89 9.93
N LYS A 52 -0.63 7.14 9.86
CA LYS A 52 -1.66 6.11 10.11
C LYS A 52 -1.56 4.94 9.13
N CYS A 53 -1.36 5.20 7.84
CA CYS A 53 -1.10 4.16 6.85
C CYS A 53 0.13 3.32 7.23
N ARG A 54 1.23 3.97 7.64
CA ARG A 54 2.46 3.27 8.06
C ARG A 54 2.23 2.40 9.29
N LEU A 55 1.53 2.91 10.30
CA LEU A 55 1.17 2.11 11.48
C LEU A 55 0.37 0.87 11.06
N LEU A 56 -0.63 0.99 10.20
CA LEU A 56 -1.40 -0.16 9.70
C LEU A 56 -0.52 -1.17 8.95
N VAL A 57 0.34 -0.74 8.02
CA VAL A 57 1.23 -1.62 7.24
C VAL A 57 2.07 -2.55 8.13
N PHE A 58 2.53 -2.03 9.27
CA PHE A 58 3.45 -2.74 10.17
C PHE A 58 2.75 -3.45 11.32
N SER A 59 1.43 -3.31 11.46
CA SER A 59 0.72 -3.80 12.64
C SER A 59 -0.55 -4.60 12.36
N ALA A 60 -0.98 -4.68 11.10
CA ALA A 60 -2.10 -5.51 10.66
C ALA A 60 -1.79 -6.21 9.31
N PRO A 61 -2.38 -7.38 9.04
CA PRO A 61 -2.22 -8.09 7.77
C PRO A 61 -3.12 -7.48 6.67
N VAL A 62 -2.89 -6.20 6.35
CA VAL A 62 -3.66 -5.42 5.39
C VAL A 62 -2.77 -4.81 4.32
N LEU A 63 -3.35 -4.54 3.16
CA LEU A 63 -2.80 -3.54 2.24
C LEU A 63 -3.51 -2.22 2.50
N VAL A 64 -2.80 -1.12 2.31
CA VAL A 64 -3.34 0.21 2.58
C VAL A 64 -2.71 1.24 1.68
N CYS A 65 -3.46 2.25 1.29
CA CYS A 65 -2.92 3.47 0.74
C CYS A 65 -3.74 4.69 1.21
N PRO A 66 -3.11 5.88 1.31
CA PRO A 66 -3.85 7.11 1.55
C PRO A 66 -4.78 7.40 0.37
N VAL A 67 -6.02 7.80 0.65
CA VAL A 67 -6.91 8.36 -0.37
C VAL A 67 -6.43 9.77 -0.66
N ARG A 68 -6.02 10.01 -1.91
CA ARG A 68 -5.70 11.35 -2.40
C ARG A 68 -6.99 11.97 -2.93
N SER A 69 -7.54 12.92 -2.20
CA SER A 69 -8.62 13.76 -2.72
C SER A 69 -8.02 15.05 -3.28
N VAL A 70 -8.51 15.48 -4.44
CA VAL A 70 -8.18 16.79 -5.01
C VAL A 70 -8.99 17.89 -4.30
N ASP A 71 -10.21 17.57 -3.87
CA ASP A 71 -11.21 18.53 -3.39
C ASP A 71 -11.72 18.25 -1.96
N GLY A 72 -11.06 17.37 -1.20
CA GLY A 72 -11.54 16.91 0.10
C GLY A 72 -10.45 16.70 1.15
N PRO A 73 -10.83 16.61 2.45
CA PRO A 73 -9.88 16.49 3.54
C PRO A 73 -9.09 15.17 3.45
N LEU A 74 -7.76 15.27 3.61
CA LEU A 74 -6.83 14.14 3.59
C LEU A 74 -6.93 13.31 4.87
N ARG A 75 -8.05 12.59 5.02
CA ARG A 75 -8.36 11.80 6.22
C ARG A 75 -8.80 10.38 5.93
N ASP A 76 -8.91 10.02 4.65
CA ASP A 76 -9.42 8.72 4.24
C ASP A 76 -8.28 7.79 3.81
N LEU A 77 -8.41 6.51 4.13
CA LEU A 77 -7.50 5.46 3.78
C LEU A 77 -8.29 4.40 3.03
N THR A 78 -7.74 3.92 1.92
CA THR A 78 -8.20 2.68 1.30
C THR A 78 -7.49 1.56 2.00
N VAL A 79 -8.23 0.63 2.60
CA VAL A 79 -7.69 -0.52 3.30
C VAL A 79 -8.27 -1.78 2.67
N VAL A 80 -7.40 -2.75 2.43
CA VAL A 80 -7.73 -4.02 1.79
C VAL A 80 -7.30 -5.15 2.69
N CYS A 81 -8.21 -6.08 2.97
CA CYS A 81 -7.93 -7.26 3.77
C CYS A 81 -8.54 -8.50 3.13
N ARG A 82 -8.15 -9.68 3.62
CA ARG A 82 -8.77 -10.94 3.21
C ARG A 82 -10.23 -10.98 3.66
N ARG A 83 -11.09 -11.59 2.85
CA ARG A 83 -12.47 -11.92 3.26
C ARG A 83 -12.46 -12.92 4.40
N SER A 84 -13.38 -12.77 5.36
CA SER A 84 -13.63 -13.78 6.38
C SER A 84 -14.63 -14.79 5.84
N GLU A 85 -14.39 -16.09 6.06
CA GLU A 85 -15.29 -17.17 5.61
C GLU A 85 -16.66 -17.10 6.29
N LEU A 86 -16.75 -16.42 7.45
CA LEU A 86 -18.00 -16.19 8.19
C LEU A 86 -18.92 -15.16 7.51
N ASP A 87 -18.41 -14.32 6.60
CA ASP A 87 -19.19 -13.27 5.94
C ASP A 87 -20.11 -13.83 4.84
N GLU A 88 -19.90 -15.08 4.38
CA GLU A 88 -20.71 -15.67 3.30
C GLU A 88 -22.08 -16.18 3.79
N GLN A 89 -22.27 -16.34 5.10
CA GLN A 89 -23.48 -16.97 5.67
C GLN A 89 -24.49 -15.98 6.28
N HIS A 90 -24.17 -14.69 6.36
CA HIS A 90 -25.00 -13.70 7.03
C HIS A 90 -25.34 -12.54 6.08
N GLU A 91 -26.62 -12.15 5.99
CA GLU A 91 -27.13 -10.97 5.25
C GLU A 91 -26.57 -9.61 5.72
N GLN A 92 -25.62 -9.61 6.66
CA GLN A 92 -25.01 -8.42 7.23
C GLN A 92 -23.86 -7.94 6.35
N LEU A 93 -23.67 -6.61 6.30
CA LEU A 93 -22.59 -5.98 5.55
C LEU A 93 -21.25 -6.65 5.91
N PRO A 94 -20.44 -7.10 4.94
CA PRO A 94 -19.20 -7.80 5.22
C PRO A 94 -18.30 -6.98 6.13
N GLN A 95 -17.73 -7.60 7.16
CA GLN A 95 -16.91 -6.91 8.16
C GLN A 95 -15.44 -7.27 8.03
N PRO A 96 -14.50 -6.35 8.29
CA PRO A 96 -13.09 -6.73 8.39
C PRO A 96 -12.87 -7.79 9.49
N PRO A 97 -11.84 -8.63 9.39
CA PRO A 97 -11.44 -9.55 10.45
C PRO A 97 -11.29 -8.84 11.80
N SER A 98 -11.57 -9.55 12.90
CA SER A 98 -11.59 -8.97 14.26
C SER A 98 -10.28 -8.27 14.63
N GLU A 99 -9.15 -8.86 14.26
CA GLU A 99 -7.81 -8.28 14.43
C GLU A 99 -7.63 -6.95 13.69
N VAL A 100 -8.16 -6.86 12.46
CA VAL A 100 -8.12 -5.63 11.66
C VAL A 100 -9.02 -4.58 12.29
N ARG A 101 -10.23 -4.94 12.72
CA ARG A 101 -11.15 -4.00 13.40
C ARG A 101 -10.57 -3.47 14.70
N ALA A 102 -9.97 -4.35 15.52
CA ALA A 102 -9.31 -3.94 16.75
C ALA A 102 -8.19 -2.94 16.46
N LYS A 103 -7.41 -3.18 15.40
CA LYS A 103 -6.33 -2.28 15.03
C LYS A 103 -6.81 -0.95 14.46
N LEU A 104 -7.88 -0.94 13.69
CA LEU A 104 -8.52 0.30 13.24
C LEU A 104 -8.98 1.14 14.43
N ALA A 105 -9.66 0.51 15.40
CA ALA A 105 -10.12 1.18 16.61
C ALA A 105 -8.97 1.74 17.46
N GLU A 106 -7.90 0.95 17.68
CA GLU A 106 -6.69 1.40 18.39
C GLU A 106 -6.05 2.63 17.72
N LEU A 107 -6.15 2.72 16.40
CA LEU A 107 -5.60 3.80 15.60
C LEU A 107 -6.59 4.95 15.36
N ASN A 108 -7.73 5.02 16.05
CA ASN A 108 -8.78 6.03 15.84
C ASN A 108 -9.23 6.13 14.38
N LEU A 109 -9.38 4.98 13.73
CA LEU A 109 -9.86 4.86 12.35
C LEU A 109 -11.28 4.28 12.34
N THR A 110 -12.22 5.04 11.79
CA THR A 110 -13.61 4.64 11.64
C THR A 110 -13.86 4.03 10.27
N LEU A 111 -14.54 2.88 10.23
CA LEU A 111 -14.99 2.25 8.99
C LEU A 111 -16.16 3.05 8.39
N ILE A 112 -15.98 3.59 7.18
CA ILE A 112 -17.00 4.38 6.50
C ILE A 112 -17.87 3.53 5.59
N ARG A 113 -17.25 2.68 4.78
CA ARG A 113 -17.97 1.83 3.80
C ARG A 113 -17.12 0.65 3.36
N VAL A 114 -17.81 -0.40 2.97
CA VAL A 114 -17.25 -1.62 2.34
C VAL A 114 -17.73 -1.68 0.90
N ARG A 115 -16.85 -2.07 -0.02
CA ARG A 115 -17.13 -2.07 -1.46
C ARG A 115 -16.23 -3.06 -2.20
N PRO A 116 -16.56 -3.41 -3.46
CA PRO A 116 -15.66 -4.15 -4.33
C PRO A 116 -14.32 -3.41 -4.49
N LEU A 117 -13.24 -4.19 -4.55
CA LEU A 117 -11.90 -3.69 -4.81
C LEU A 117 -11.72 -3.47 -6.32
N SER A 118 -11.35 -2.27 -6.75
CA SER A 118 -10.94 -2.04 -8.14
C SER A 118 -9.47 -2.42 -8.36
N ASP A 119 -9.09 -2.72 -9.61
CA ASP A 119 -7.69 -3.02 -9.96
C ASP A 119 -6.75 -1.86 -9.64
N SER A 120 -7.18 -0.61 -9.88
CA SER A 120 -6.37 0.58 -9.60
C SER A 120 -6.11 0.78 -8.11
N GLU A 121 -7.11 0.48 -7.28
CA GLU A 121 -6.98 0.54 -5.82
C GLU A 121 -6.12 -0.61 -5.30
N TYR A 122 -6.29 -1.80 -5.87
CA TYR A 122 -5.47 -2.93 -5.51
C TYR A 122 -3.99 -2.65 -5.83
N ALA A 123 -3.70 -2.17 -7.03
CA ALA A 123 -2.35 -1.78 -7.44
C ALA A 123 -1.78 -0.67 -6.53
N SER A 124 -2.58 0.36 -6.22
CA SER A 124 -2.15 1.47 -5.36
C SER A 124 -1.86 1.04 -3.93
N CYS A 125 -2.73 0.21 -3.32
CA CYS A 125 -2.52 -0.35 -1.99
C CYS A 125 -1.31 -1.28 -1.97
N LEU A 126 -1.15 -2.14 -2.98
CA LEU A 126 -0.01 -3.04 -3.07
C LEU A 126 1.30 -2.26 -3.23
N GLU A 127 1.34 -1.28 -4.12
CA GLU A 127 2.50 -0.42 -4.33
C GLU A 127 2.90 0.30 -3.04
N TYR A 128 1.93 0.99 -2.41
CA TYR A 128 2.18 1.74 -1.20
C TYR A 128 2.68 0.83 -0.07
N THR A 129 2.03 -0.32 0.15
CA THR A 129 2.43 -1.27 1.19
C THR A 129 3.81 -1.87 0.93
N LEU A 130 4.14 -2.23 -0.31
CA LEU A 130 5.46 -2.75 -0.67
C LEU A 130 6.55 -1.69 -0.47
N GLN A 131 6.36 -0.48 -1.02
CA GLN A 131 7.28 0.64 -0.78
C GLN A 131 7.45 0.90 0.71
N ALA A 132 6.37 0.75 1.49
CA ALA A 132 6.44 0.95 2.91
C ALA A 132 7.30 -0.10 3.62
N LYS A 133 7.13 -1.38 3.30
CA LYS A 133 7.90 -2.49 3.88
C LYS A 133 9.35 -2.53 3.41
N LEU A 134 9.65 -2.02 2.22
CA LEU A 134 11.01 -1.99 1.67
C LEU A 134 11.84 -0.81 2.21
N ALA A 135 11.20 0.25 2.69
CA ALA A 135 11.90 1.35 3.34
C ALA A 135 12.48 0.94 4.71
N PRO A 136 13.61 1.53 5.14
CA PRO A 136 14.43 2.52 4.43
C PRO A 136 15.53 1.89 3.56
N LEU A 137 15.59 0.55 3.46
CA LEU A 137 16.61 -0.15 2.66
C LEU A 137 16.48 0.18 1.18
N TRP A 138 15.26 0.41 0.72
CA TRP A 138 14.95 0.86 -0.63
C TRP A 138 14.03 2.08 -0.53
N SER A 139 14.59 3.25 -0.85
CA SER A 139 13.90 4.52 -0.77
C SER A 139 13.18 4.83 -2.09
N PRO A 140 11.89 5.20 -2.08
CA PRO A 140 11.17 5.55 -3.29
C PRO A 140 11.68 6.87 -3.89
N LEU A 141 12.00 6.85 -5.18
CA LEU A 141 12.37 7.99 -6.01
C LEU A 141 11.66 7.88 -7.37
N ALA A 142 10.54 8.59 -7.50
CA ALA A 142 9.62 8.47 -8.64
C ALA A 142 9.27 7.00 -8.91
N MET A 143 9.53 6.50 -10.12
CA MET A 143 9.23 5.12 -10.54
C MET A 143 10.32 4.09 -10.17
N ARG A 144 11.28 4.46 -9.31
CA ARG A 144 12.40 3.62 -8.89
C ARG A 144 12.48 3.56 -7.39
N LEU A 145 13.00 2.45 -6.88
CA LEU A 145 13.48 2.36 -5.51
C LEU A 145 15.00 2.37 -5.55
N VAL A 146 15.62 3.29 -4.82
CA VAL A 146 17.07 3.43 -4.75
C VAL A 146 17.56 2.82 -3.44
N GLN A 147 18.64 2.07 -3.49
CA GLN A 147 19.19 1.40 -2.32
C GLN A 147 19.73 2.43 -1.30
N GLY A 148 19.37 2.24 -0.04
CA GLY A 148 19.87 3.00 1.10
C GLY A 148 19.02 4.21 1.48
N LYS A 149 19.24 4.68 2.71
CA LYS A 149 18.64 5.90 3.27
C LYS A 149 19.43 7.17 2.96
N ASP A 150 20.70 6.99 2.60
CA ASP A 150 21.69 8.03 2.32
C ASP A 150 21.80 8.34 0.82
N PHE A 151 20.86 7.86 -0.01
CA PHE A 151 20.90 8.00 -1.47
C PHE A 151 20.97 9.46 -1.96
N LEU A 152 20.56 10.44 -1.14
CA LEU A 152 20.66 11.87 -1.43
C LEU A 152 22.04 12.46 -1.13
N THR A 153 22.81 11.83 -0.25
CA THR A 153 24.10 12.34 0.26
C THR A 153 25.30 11.49 -0.17
N CYS A 154 25.05 10.28 -0.67
CA CYS A 154 26.08 9.38 -1.15
C CYS A 154 26.64 9.89 -2.48
N GLY A 155 27.97 10.03 -2.57
CA GLY A 155 28.66 10.41 -3.82
C GLY A 155 28.93 9.24 -4.76
N GLU A 156 28.62 8.01 -4.34
CA GLU A 156 28.85 6.79 -5.11
C GLU A 156 27.56 6.32 -5.81
N PRO A 157 27.66 5.65 -6.98
CA PRO A 157 26.52 5.03 -7.63
C PRO A 157 25.79 4.04 -6.71
N ARG A 158 24.46 4.05 -6.73
CA ARG A 158 23.60 3.13 -5.98
C ARG A 158 22.77 2.27 -6.91
N ASP A 159 22.52 1.04 -6.49
CA ASP A 159 21.57 0.16 -7.17
C ASP A 159 20.17 0.78 -7.12
N SER A 160 19.41 0.59 -8.20
CA SER A 160 18.00 0.96 -8.26
C SER A 160 17.18 -0.14 -8.92
N VAL A 161 15.96 -0.34 -8.41
CA VAL A 161 15.00 -1.28 -8.99
C VAL A 161 13.75 -0.53 -9.44
N SER A 162 13.18 -0.92 -10.57
CA SER A 162 11.89 -0.40 -11.03
C SER A 162 10.78 -1.32 -10.55
N LEU A 163 9.83 -0.76 -9.80
CA LEU A 163 8.63 -1.47 -9.39
C LEU A 163 7.55 -1.28 -10.47
N ARG A 164 7.10 -2.38 -11.08
CA ARG A 164 5.97 -2.40 -12.00
C ARG A 164 4.95 -3.40 -11.49
N ILE A 165 3.77 -2.90 -11.12
CA ILE A 165 2.67 -3.73 -10.64
C ILE A 165 1.61 -3.76 -11.73
N ASN A 166 1.36 -4.96 -12.25
CA ASN A 166 0.25 -5.22 -13.16
C ASN A 166 -0.73 -6.13 -12.43
N VAL A 167 -1.93 -5.61 -12.18
CA VAL A 167 -3.05 -6.41 -11.67
C VAL A 167 -3.88 -6.80 -12.89
N SER A 168 -3.92 -8.09 -13.19
CA SER A 168 -4.78 -8.66 -14.23
C SER A 168 -5.35 -9.97 -13.70
N GLU A 169 -6.65 -10.17 -13.83
CA GLU A 169 -7.23 -11.48 -13.61
C GLU A 169 -6.71 -12.42 -14.70
N TRP A 170 -5.95 -13.44 -14.29
CA TRP A 170 -5.55 -14.52 -15.19
C TRP A 170 -6.80 -15.34 -15.49
N ASN A 171 -7.46 -15.04 -16.61
CA ASN A 171 -8.46 -15.92 -17.19
C ASN A 171 -7.71 -17.08 -17.82
N GLU A 172 -7.83 -18.28 -17.26
CA GLU A 172 -7.54 -19.49 -18.02
C GLU A 172 -8.50 -19.50 -19.21
N GLU A 173 -8.02 -19.07 -20.38
CA GLU A 173 -8.67 -19.43 -21.63
C GLU A 173 -8.73 -20.95 -21.66
N LYS A 174 -9.94 -21.49 -21.49
CA LYS A 174 -10.23 -22.88 -21.83
C LYS A 174 -9.84 -23.03 -23.30
N SER A 175 -8.68 -23.61 -23.55
CA SER A 175 -8.29 -24.02 -24.90
C SER A 175 -9.36 -25.00 -25.41
N PRO A 176 -9.86 -24.81 -26.65
CA PRO A 176 -10.81 -25.72 -27.28
C PRO A 176 -10.21 -27.12 -27.50
#